data_AF-A0A8T5LVZ9-F1
#
_entry.id   AF-A0A8T5LVZ9-F1
#
_cell.length_a   1.000
_cell.length_b   1.000
_cell.length_c   1.000
_cell.angle_alpha   90.00
_cell.angle_beta   90.00
_cell.angle_gamma   90.00
#
_symmetry.space_group_name_H-M   'P 1'
#
loop_
_entity.id
_entity.type
_entity.pdbx_description
1 polymer ?
#
loop_
_entity_poly.entity_id
_entity_poly.type
_entity_poly.pdbx_seq_one_letter_code
_entity_poly.pdbx_strand_id
1 'polypeptide(L)'
;MAFFGRNKSAMKGTPVDQVLTMRQQGIDNNRIIQTLQRDGYSSSQIFEAMNEADTRPAVTDVSPEDVDKEITQNFDPVEEQLQQPRQPQQTVSSPDYSNSSFKRPHEEPTNIPVYKQNSSEVEELVESVIEEKWNDLVKDINKIIEWKNNSESKINSLEQEFSSMKESFDKLHQAVIGKIGEYDKNILNVGAEVRAMEKVFSKVLPVFTEKVNDLSRVAEAFKKKN
;
A
#
# COMPACT_ATOMS: atom_id res chain seq x y z
N MET A 1 12.09 4.10 37.45
CA MET A 1 13.20 3.81 36.51
C MET A 1 12.58 3.08 35.32
N ALA A 2 12.35 3.77 34.20
CA ALA A 2 13.29 4.01 33.09
C ALA A 2 13.30 2.81 32.12
N PHE A 3 12.61 2.88 30.96
CA PHE A 3 12.98 3.51 29.67
C PHE A 3 13.91 2.63 28.77
N PHE A 4 13.30 2.09 27.70
CA PHE A 4 13.72 2.10 26.28
C PHE A 4 14.97 1.40 25.71
N GLY A 5 14.75 0.77 24.53
CA GLY A 5 15.62 0.78 23.34
C GLY A 5 16.25 -0.58 22.97
N ARG A 6 16.38 -1.04 21.72
CA ARG A 6 16.31 -0.37 20.40
C ARG A 6 16.33 -1.42 19.27
N ASN A 7 15.61 -1.12 18.18
CA ASN A 7 15.84 -1.47 16.76
C ASN A 7 16.75 -2.66 16.38
N LYS A 8 16.14 -3.67 15.73
CA LYS A 8 16.81 -4.67 14.88
C LYS A 8 16.42 -4.54 13.41
N SER A 9 16.33 -3.31 12.89
CA SER A 9 16.05 -3.05 11.47
C SER A 9 17.05 -2.07 10.83
N ALA A 10 18.33 -2.18 11.23
CA ALA A 10 19.41 -1.38 10.68
C ALA A 10 20.52 -2.32 10.18
N MET A 11 20.33 -2.93 9.00
CA MET A 11 21.43 -3.40 8.12
C MET A 11 21.00 -4.04 6.78
N LYS A 12 19.81 -3.71 6.26
CA LYS A 12 19.51 -3.83 4.83
C LYS A 12 18.88 -2.49 4.43
N GLY A 13 19.35 -1.89 3.34
CA GLY A 13 18.90 -0.56 2.88
C GLY A 13 17.37 -0.48 2.77
N THR A 14 16.84 0.72 2.54
CA THR A 14 15.39 0.82 2.30
C THR A 14 15.01 -0.05 1.10
N PRO A 15 13.79 -0.60 1.04
CA PRO A 15 13.36 -1.40 -0.11
C PRO A 15 13.57 -0.66 -1.43
N VAL A 16 13.40 0.67 -1.41
CA VAL A 16 13.65 1.59 -2.53
C VAL A 16 15.11 1.55 -2.98
N ASP A 17 16.07 1.65 -2.04
CA ASP A 17 17.50 1.61 -2.35
C ASP A 17 17.92 0.27 -2.97
N GLN A 18 17.31 -0.83 -2.50
CA GLN A 18 17.57 -2.16 -3.04
C GLN A 18 17.02 -2.32 -4.45
N VAL A 19 15.80 -1.83 -4.72
CA VAL A 19 15.21 -1.79 -6.07
C VAL A 19 16.11 -0.97 -7.01
N LEU A 20 16.53 0.22 -6.60
CA LEU A 20 17.41 1.09 -7.38
C LEU A 20 18.74 0.40 -7.71
N THR A 21 19.38 -0.22 -6.72
CA THR A 21 20.65 -0.94 -6.90
C THR A 21 20.50 -2.11 -7.87
N MET A 22 19.46 -2.94 -7.70
CA MET A 22 19.22 -4.09 -8.57
C MET A 22 18.87 -3.66 -10.00
N ARG A 23 18.15 -2.55 -10.15
CA ARG A 23 17.82 -1.98 -11.45
C ARG A 23 19.05 -1.41 -12.16
N GLN A 24 19.94 -0.74 -11.42
CA GLN A 24 21.25 -0.29 -11.96
C GLN A 24 22.11 -1.47 -12.43
N GLN A 25 21.95 -2.64 -11.81
CA GLN A 25 22.60 -3.89 -12.22
C GLN A 25 21.91 -4.59 -13.41
N GLY A 26 20.84 -4.01 -13.97
CA GLY A 26 20.09 -4.58 -15.08
C GLY A 26 19.22 -5.79 -14.71
N ILE A 27 18.88 -5.96 -13.43
CA ILE A 27 18.03 -7.06 -12.97
C ILE A 27 16.56 -6.74 -13.31
N ASP A 28 15.87 -7.70 -13.93
CA ASP A 28 14.44 -7.56 -14.25
C ASP A 28 13.56 -7.44 -13.00
N ASN A 29 12.48 -6.64 -13.13
CA ASN A 29 11.50 -6.38 -12.10
C ASN A 29 10.96 -7.66 -11.41
N ASN A 30 10.69 -8.73 -12.17
CA ASN A 30 10.24 -10.01 -11.62
C ASN A 30 11.26 -10.64 -10.66
N ARG A 31 12.55 -10.51 -10.96
CA ARG A 31 13.64 -11.05 -10.15
C ARG A 31 13.94 -10.17 -8.94
N ILE A 32 13.74 -8.86 -9.06
CA ILE A 32 13.76 -7.90 -7.94
C ILE A 32 12.68 -8.27 -6.92
N ILE A 33 11.45 -8.50 -7.37
CA ILE A 33 10.31 -8.89 -6.51
C ILE A 33 10.63 -10.16 -5.72
N GLN A 34 11.12 -11.21 -6.40
CA GLN A 34 11.48 -12.47 -5.73
C GLN A 34 12.60 -12.30 -4.69
N THR A 35 13.57 -11.42 -4.98
CA THR A 35 14.68 -11.16 -4.06
C THR A 35 14.19 -10.41 -2.82
N LEU A 36 13.34 -9.40 -2.98
CA LEU A 36 12.76 -8.64 -1.87
C LEU A 36 11.79 -9.47 -1.02
N GLN A 37 11.00 -10.34 -1.65
CA GLN A 37 10.15 -11.28 -0.91
C GLN A 37 10.99 -12.24 -0.05
N ARG A 38 12.10 -12.74 -0.58
CA ARG A 38 13.05 -13.57 0.19
C ARG A 38 13.73 -12.79 1.32
N ASP A 39 13.94 -11.49 1.14
CA ASP A 39 14.46 -10.60 2.17
C ASP A 39 13.42 -10.23 3.24
N GLY A 40 12.16 -10.66 3.07
CA GLY A 40 11.10 -10.55 4.06
C GLY A 40 10.19 -9.33 3.89
N TYR A 41 10.29 -8.62 2.77
CA TYR A 41 9.41 -7.47 2.49
C TYR A 41 8.03 -7.94 2.01
N SER A 42 6.99 -7.22 2.43
CA SER A 42 5.61 -7.48 1.99
C SER A 42 5.40 -7.02 0.54
N SER A 43 4.45 -7.65 -0.18
CA SER A 43 4.12 -7.25 -1.55
C SER A 43 3.80 -5.75 -1.68
N SER A 44 3.07 -5.17 -0.72
CA SER A 44 2.74 -3.74 -0.71
C SER A 44 4.00 -2.87 -0.67
N GLN A 45 4.96 -3.19 0.20
CA GLN A 45 6.22 -2.44 0.33
C GLN A 45 7.09 -2.57 -0.92
N ILE A 46 7.04 -3.73 -1.59
CA ILE A 46 7.77 -3.97 -2.83
C ILE A 46 7.19 -3.11 -3.96
N PHE A 47 5.87 -3.10 -4.12
CA PHE A 47 5.21 -2.30 -5.15
C PHE A 47 5.40 -0.80 -4.91
N GLU A 48 5.26 -0.35 -3.67
CA GLU A 48 5.50 1.04 -3.28
C GLU A 48 6.94 1.46 -3.60
N ALA A 49 7.91 0.62 -3.23
CA ALA A 49 9.32 0.91 -3.49
C ALA A 49 9.71 0.88 -4.96
N MET A 50 9.07 0.03 -5.76
CA MET A 50 9.26 0.00 -7.21
C MET A 50 8.71 1.25 -7.88
N ASN A 51 7.50 1.66 -7.48
CA ASN A 51 6.88 2.88 -7.98
C ASN A 51 7.67 4.14 -7.56
N GLU A 52 8.18 4.17 -6.32
CA GLU A 52 9.06 5.24 -5.85
C GLU A 52 10.40 5.25 -6.61
N ALA A 53 10.98 4.10 -6.88
CA ALA A 53 12.21 3.99 -7.67
C ALA A 53 12.01 4.34 -9.17
N ASP A 54 10.79 4.24 -9.70
CA ASP A 54 10.45 4.67 -11.07
C ASP A 54 10.22 6.18 -11.17
N THR A 55 9.67 6.77 -10.11
CA THR A 55 9.38 8.22 -10.03
C THR A 55 10.59 9.06 -9.61
N ARG A 56 11.62 8.42 -9.04
CA ARG A 56 12.94 9.02 -8.83
C ARG A 56 13.78 8.74 -10.08
N PRO A 57 13.81 9.63 -11.10
CA PRO A 57 14.80 9.51 -12.15
C PRO A 57 16.17 9.45 -11.48
N ALA A 58 17.08 8.63 -12.01
CA ALA A 58 18.45 8.53 -11.52
C ALA A 58 19.15 9.90 -11.67
N VAL A 59 18.92 10.79 -10.72
CA VAL A 59 19.68 12.02 -10.53
C VAL A 59 21.03 11.56 -10.02
N THR A 60 21.95 11.38 -10.95
CA THR A 60 23.38 11.51 -10.72
C THR A 60 23.62 12.67 -9.76
N ASP A 61 24.16 12.33 -8.59
CA ASP A 61 24.97 13.16 -7.70
C ASP A 61 24.91 14.68 -7.97
N VAL A 62 23.94 15.36 -7.34
CA VAL A 62 24.04 16.80 -7.10
C VAL A 62 23.87 17.07 -5.60
N SER A 63 24.94 17.62 -5.05
CA SER A 63 25.09 18.09 -3.67
C SER A 63 24.01 19.15 -3.32
N PRO A 64 23.60 19.28 -2.05
CA PRO A 64 22.47 20.15 -1.64
C PRO A 64 22.69 21.67 -1.71
N GLU A 65 23.66 22.18 -2.49
CA GLU A 65 24.02 23.60 -2.46
C GLU A 65 23.50 24.46 -3.64
N ASP A 66 22.85 23.89 -4.65
CA ASP A 66 22.32 24.67 -5.78
C ASP A 66 20.77 24.63 -5.85
N VAL A 67 20.12 24.92 -4.72
CA VAL A 67 18.68 25.24 -4.68
C VAL A 67 18.52 26.74 -4.91
N ASP A 68 18.93 27.24 -6.07
CA ASP A 68 18.39 28.50 -6.57
C ASP A 68 18.50 28.60 -8.09
N LYS A 69 17.34 28.84 -8.71
CA LYS A 69 17.04 29.10 -10.13
C LYS A 69 16.42 27.95 -10.93
N GLU A 70 15.34 28.34 -11.60
CA GLU A 70 14.60 27.65 -12.67
C GLU A 70 13.48 26.69 -12.26
N ILE A 71 12.53 27.25 -11.52
CA ILE A 71 11.11 27.04 -11.86
C ILE A 71 10.82 27.97 -13.06
N THR A 72 10.67 27.43 -14.28
CA THR A 72 9.77 27.90 -15.35
C THR A 72 9.94 27.04 -16.62
N GLN A 73 8.80 26.62 -17.18
CA GLN A 73 8.60 26.07 -18.54
C GLN A 73 8.99 24.60 -18.80
N ASN A 74 7.99 23.72 -18.75
CA ASN A 74 7.41 23.09 -19.95
C ASN A 74 6.19 22.24 -19.56
N PHE A 75 5.00 22.85 -19.69
CA PHE A 75 3.74 22.11 -19.80
C PHE A 75 3.53 21.81 -21.29
N ASP A 76 3.80 20.58 -21.70
CA ASP A 76 3.23 20.01 -22.91
C ASP A 76 2.03 19.12 -22.52
N PRO A 77 0.82 19.36 -23.06
CA PRO A 77 -0.29 18.45 -22.90
C PRO A 77 -0.10 17.27 -23.85
N VAL A 78 0.27 16.10 -23.33
CA VAL A 78 0.23 14.86 -24.11
C VAL A 78 -1.22 14.40 -24.18
N GLU A 79 -1.82 14.59 -25.35
CA GLU A 79 -3.04 13.93 -25.81
C GLU A 79 -2.87 12.40 -25.68
N GLU A 80 -3.60 11.80 -24.74
CA GLU A 80 -3.62 10.35 -24.56
C GLU A 80 -4.56 9.72 -25.59
N GLN A 81 -3.96 9.32 -26.72
CA GLN A 81 -4.57 8.45 -27.70
C GLN A 81 -4.96 7.12 -27.06
N LEU A 82 -6.25 6.79 -27.14
CA LEU A 82 -6.81 5.47 -26.85
C LEU A 82 -6.11 4.38 -27.68
N GLN A 83 -5.12 3.69 -27.08
CA GLN A 83 -4.57 2.46 -27.64
C GLN A 83 -5.36 1.25 -27.12
N GLN A 84 -6.02 0.59 -28.07
CA GLN A 84 -6.69 -0.70 -27.88
C GLN A 84 -5.70 -1.79 -27.45
N PRO A 85 -6.13 -2.77 -26.63
CA PRO A 85 -5.27 -3.86 -26.19
C PRO A 85 -4.87 -4.77 -27.36
N ARG A 86 -3.56 -4.89 -27.62
CA ARG A 86 -3.00 -5.89 -28.52
C ARG A 86 -3.20 -7.28 -27.91
N GLN A 87 -3.94 -8.13 -28.60
CA GLN A 87 -4.00 -9.57 -28.34
C GLN A 87 -2.66 -10.24 -28.70
N PRO A 88 -2.19 -11.24 -27.96
CA PRO A 88 -1.05 -12.06 -28.35
C PRO A 88 -1.43 -12.97 -29.54
N GLN A 89 -0.72 -12.78 -30.64
CA GLN A 89 -0.86 -13.57 -31.86
C GLN A 89 -0.13 -14.90 -31.67
N GLN A 90 -0.89 -16.01 -31.60
CA GLN A 90 -0.35 -17.36 -31.60
C GLN A 90 0.13 -17.71 -33.02
N THR A 91 1.43 -17.92 -33.18
CA THR A 91 2.01 -18.51 -34.40
C THR A 91 1.85 -20.02 -34.34
N VAL A 92 0.88 -20.54 -35.10
CA VAL A 92 0.71 -21.97 -35.35
C VAL A 92 1.56 -22.32 -36.57
N SER A 93 2.67 -23.02 -36.35
CA SER A 93 3.49 -23.58 -37.42
C SER A 93 2.91 -24.93 -37.86
N SER A 94 2.31 -24.98 -39.04
CA SER A 94 1.96 -26.23 -39.73
C SER A 94 3.17 -26.72 -40.56
N PRO A 95 3.54 -28.02 -40.52
CA PRO A 95 4.54 -28.56 -41.44
C PRO A 95 3.94 -28.75 -42.84
N ASP A 96 4.50 -28.01 -43.80
CA ASP A 96 4.31 -28.15 -45.24
C ASP A 96 5.10 -29.37 -45.74
N TYR A 97 4.39 -30.40 -46.21
CA TYR A 97 4.97 -31.50 -46.98
C TYR A 97 4.68 -31.27 -48.46
N SER A 98 5.59 -30.57 -49.13
CA SER A 98 5.62 -30.53 -50.58
C SER A 98 7.00 -30.90 -51.13
N ASN A 99 6.99 -32.07 -51.78
CA ASN A 99 7.71 -32.33 -53.03
C ASN A 99 9.25 -32.45 -52.96
N SER A 100 9.74 -33.68 -52.78
CA SER A 100 11.05 -34.07 -53.31
C SER A 100 10.93 -35.32 -54.18
N SER A 101 11.21 -35.12 -55.46
CA SER A 101 11.23 -36.11 -56.53
C SER A 101 12.46 -37.00 -56.38
N PHE A 102 12.30 -38.23 -55.90
CA PHE A 102 13.35 -39.25 -55.92
C PHE A 102 13.02 -40.36 -56.92
N LYS A 103 13.96 -40.64 -57.82
CA LYS A 103 13.90 -41.68 -58.86
C LYS A 103 13.79 -43.08 -58.23
N ARG A 104 12.83 -43.87 -58.72
CA ARG A 104 12.77 -45.33 -58.50
C ARG A 104 13.79 -46.05 -59.38
N PRO A 105 14.41 -47.10 -58.83
CA PRO A 105 14.43 -48.42 -59.49
C PRO A 105 13.41 -49.36 -58.84
N HIS A 106 12.77 -50.20 -59.65
CA HIS A 106 11.89 -51.30 -59.21
C HIS A 106 12.69 -52.36 -58.45
N GLU A 107 12.12 -52.95 -57.39
CA GLU A 107 11.86 -54.40 -57.30
C GLU A 107 11.16 -54.81 -55.97
N GLU A 108 10.26 -55.79 -56.13
CA GLU A 108 9.56 -56.67 -55.17
C GLU A 108 8.44 -56.15 -54.23
N PRO A 109 7.25 -56.82 -54.24
CA PRO A 109 6.17 -56.54 -53.30
C PRO A 109 6.40 -57.28 -51.98
N THR A 110 7.12 -56.66 -51.04
CA THR A 110 7.03 -57.08 -49.64
C THR A 110 5.71 -56.64 -49.05
N ASN A 111 4.85 -57.63 -48.82
CA ASN A 111 3.62 -57.57 -48.04
C ASN A 111 3.91 -56.95 -46.66
N ILE A 112 3.59 -55.67 -46.50
CA ILE A 112 3.64 -54.98 -45.21
C ILE A 112 2.34 -55.32 -44.48
N PRO A 113 2.36 -55.98 -43.30
CA PRO A 113 1.16 -56.15 -42.52
C PRO A 113 0.68 -54.77 -42.08
N VAL A 114 -0.52 -54.44 -42.55
CA VAL A 114 -1.29 -53.27 -42.17
C VAL A 114 -1.62 -53.40 -40.68
N TYR A 115 -0.85 -52.71 -39.82
CA TYR A 115 -1.25 -52.46 -38.43
C TYR A 115 -2.33 -51.38 -38.41
N LYS A 116 -3.55 -51.74 -38.82
CA LYS A 116 -4.74 -50.86 -38.79
C LYS A 116 -5.69 -51.26 -37.67
N GLN A 117 -5.15 -51.79 -36.57
CA GLN A 117 -5.95 -52.25 -35.44
C GLN A 117 -5.63 -51.51 -34.13
N ASN A 118 -4.45 -50.88 -34.01
CA ASN A 118 -4.06 -50.15 -32.80
C ASN A 118 -4.42 -48.66 -32.83
N SER A 119 -4.89 -48.12 -33.97
CA SER A 119 -5.26 -46.69 -34.06
C SER A 119 -6.67 -46.44 -33.52
N SER A 120 -7.61 -47.38 -33.69
CA SER A 120 -9.00 -47.20 -33.28
C SER A 120 -9.16 -47.28 -31.75
N GLU A 121 -8.48 -48.21 -31.09
CA GLU A 121 -8.51 -48.32 -29.62
C GLU A 121 -7.75 -47.15 -28.95
N VAL A 122 -6.69 -46.65 -29.57
CA VAL A 122 -5.97 -45.47 -29.07
C VAL A 122 -6.73 -44.18 -29.37
N GLU A 123 -7.44 -44.06 -30.50
CA GLU A 123 -8.37 -42.93 -30.75
C GLU A 123 -9.51 -42.90 -29.74
N GLU A 124 -10.14 -44.03 -29.45
CA GLU A 124 -11.23 -44.11 -28.47
C GLU A 124 -10.72 -43.80 -27.04
N LEU A 125 -9.53 -44.31 -26.68
CA LEU A 125 -8.89 -43.98 -25.41
C LEU A 125 -8.50 -42.49 -25.34
N VAL A 126 -8.08 -41.90 -26.46
CA VAL A 126 -7.70 -40.48 -26.52
C VAL A 126 -8.95 -39.58 -26.50
N GLU A 127 -10.03 -39.90 -27.19
CA GLU A 127 -11.29 -39.14 -27.16
C GLU A 127 -11.93 -39.17 -25.77
N SER A 128 -12.01 -40.35 -25.15
CA SER A 128 -12.55 -40.47 -23.80
C SER A 128 -11.72 -39.72 -22.75
N VAL A 129 -10.38 -39.75 -22.84
CA VAL A 129 -9.50 -38.98 -21.95
C VAL A 129 -9.60 -37.47 -22.22
N ILE A 130 -9.72 -37.04 -23.47
CA ILE A 130 -9.89 -35.62 -23.81
C ILE A 130 -11.23 -35.11 -23.28
N GLU A 131 -12.33 -35.85 -23.43
CA GLU A 131 -13.65 -35.42 -22.96
C GLU A 131 -13.74 -35.39 -21.42
N GLU A 132 -13.14 -36.36 -20.73
CA GLU A 132 -13.02 -36.35 -19.27
C GLU A 132 -12.27 -35.09 -18.80
N LYS A 133 -11.10 -34.82 -19.38
CA LYS A 133 -10.26 -33.68 -18.99
C LYS A 133 -10.87 -32.34 -19.40
N TRP A 134 -11.62 -32.29 -20.50
CA TRP A 134 -12.36 -31.10 -20.91
C TRP A 134 -13.46 -30.76 -19.91
N ASN A 135 -14.22 -31.76 -19.46
CA ASN A 135 -15.27 -31.57 -18.48
C ASN A 135 -14.72 -31.12 -17.11
N ASP A 136 -13.58 -31.69 -16.68
CA ASP A 136 -12.88 -31.24 -15.48
C ASP A 136 -12.40 -29.79 -15.60
N LEU A 137 -11.83 -29.42 -16.75
CA LEU A 137 -11.39 -28.05 -17.03
C LEU A 137 -12.56 -27.05 -16.97
N VAL A 138 -13.68 -27.36 -17.61
CA VAL A 138 -14.88 -26.50 -17.59
C VAL A 138 -15.40 -26.34 -16.16
N LYS A 139 -15.38 -27.41 -15.38
CA LYS A 139 -15.79 -27.37 -13.97
C LYS A 139 -14.89 -26.47 -13.14
N ASP A 140 -13.58 -26.51 -13.34
CA ASP A 140 -12.64 -25.64 -12.64
C ASP A 140 -12.73 -24.17 -13.09
N ILE A 141 -12.98 -23.92 -14.37
CA ILE A 141 -13.29 -22.56 -14.87
C ILE A 141 -14.55 -22.01 -14.19
N ASN A 142 -15.60 -22.82 -14.04
CA ASN A 142 -16.82 -22.38 -13.35
C ASN A 142 -16.55 -22.02 -11.89
N LYS A 143 -15.72 -22.78 -11.16
CA LYS A 143 -15.29 -22.42 -9.80
C LYS A 143 -14.49 -21.11 -9.77
N ILE A 144 -13.64 -20.88 -10.77
CA ILE A 144 -12.87 -19.63 -10.87
C ILE A 144 -13.80 -18.45 -11.14
N ILE A 145 -14.83 -18.62 -11.98
CA ILE A 145 -15.83 -17.58 -12.23
C ILE A 145 -16.61 -17.26 -10.95
N GLU A 146 -17.04 -18.29 -10.21
CA GLU A 146 -17.73 -18.10 -8.93
C GLU A 146 -16.84 -17.38 -7.91
N TRP A 147 -15.57 -17.81 -7.80
CA TRP A 147 -14.59 -17.16 -6.94
C TRP A 147 -14.32 -15.70 -7.37
N LYS A 148 -14.21 -15.43 -8.68
CA LYS A 148 -14.06 -14.07 -9.23
C LYS A 148 -15.25 -13.21 -8.81
N ASN A 149 -16.48 -13.67 -9.04
CA ASN A 149 -17.69 -12.91 -8.72
C ASN A 149 -17.82 -12.64 -7.22
N ASN A 150 -17.47 -13.62 -6.38
CA ASN A 150 -17.46 -13.45 -4.93
C ASN A 150 -16.36 -12.46 -4.48
N SER A 151 -15.16 -12.54 -5.09
CA SER A 151 -14.06 -11.62 -4.79
C SER A 151 -14.38 -10.19 -5.23
N GLU A 152 -14.97 -10.00 -6.40
CA GLU A 152 -15.42 -8.70 -6.91
C GLU A 152 -16.50 -8.09 -6.01
N SER A 153 -17.44 -8.89 -5.53
CA SER A 153 -18.47 -8.45 -4.57
C SER A 153 -17.86 -8.01 -3.23
N LYS A 154 -16.86 -8.76 -2.73
CA LYS A 154 -16.14 -8.41 -1.50
C LYS A 154 -15.31 -7.14 -1.67
N ILE A 155 -14.63 -6.97 -2.80
CA ILE A 155 -13.86 -5.77 -3.12
C ILE A 155 -14.79 -4.55 -3.16
N ASN A 156 -15.92 -4.62 -3.87
CA ASN A 156 -16.88 -3.53 -3.92
C ASN A 156 -17.43 -3.17 -2.53
N SER A 157 -17.65 -4.16 -1.68
CA SER A 157 -18.11 -3.95 -0.29
C SER A 157 -17.02 -3.28 0.56
N LEU A 158 -15.76 -3.72 0.43
CA LEU A 158 -14.60 -3.10 1.10
C LEU A 158 -14.39 -1.66 0.64
N GLU A 159 -14.55 -1.36 -0.65
CA GLU A 159 -14.46 0.01 -1.17
C GLU A 159 -15.54 0.91 -0.56
N GLN A 160 -16.77 0.41 -0.44
CA GLN A 160 -17.87 1.15 0.20
C GLN A 160 -17.61 1.37 1.69
N GLU A 161 -17.15 0.35 2.42
CA GLU A 161 -16.77 0.47 3.82
C GLU A 161 -15.61 1.45 4.02
N PHE A 162 -14.60 1.42 3.14
CA PHE A 162 -13.47 2.33 3.19
C PHE A 162 -13.89 3.78 2.94
N SER A 163 -14.77 4.01 1.96
CA SER A 163 -15.35 5.33 1.72
C SER A 163 -16.13 5.84 2.94
N SER A 164 -16.94 4.97 3.55
CA SER A 164 -17.70 5.29 4.77
C SER A 164 -16.80 5.55 5.98
N MET A 165 -15.68 4.81 6.09
CA MET A 165 -14.66 5.01 7.11
C MET A 165 -13.96 6.35 6.92
N LYS A 166 -13.63 6.73 5.69
CA LYS A 166 -13.06 8.05 5.36
C LYS A 166 -14.02 9.17 5.78
N GLU A 167 -15.31 9.05 5.46
CA GLU A 167 -16.30 10.05 5.86
C GLU A 167 -16.43 10.14 7.39
N SER A 168 -16.42 9.01 8.09
CA SER A 168 -16.47 8.95 9.55
C SER A 168 -15.21 9.56 10.19
N PHE A 169 -14.05 9.34 9.60
CA PHE A 169 -12.79 9.95 10.01
C PHE A 169 -12.80 11.46 9.83
N ASP A 170 -13.29 11.95 8.69
CA ASP A 170 -13.39 13.40 8.42
C ASP A 170 -14.35 14.07 9.43
N LYS A 171 -15.50 13.44 9.73
CA LYS A 171 -16.43 13.90 10.77
C LYS A 171 -15.79 13.91 12.16
N LEU A 172 -15.06 12.86 12.52
CA LEU A 172 -14.34 12.79 13.79
C LEU A 172 -13.27 13.88 13.88
N HIS A 173 -12.51 14.09 12.81
CA HIS A 173 -11.48 15.12 12.76
C HIS A 173 -12.08 16.52 12.96
N GLN A 174 -13.19 16.83 12.29
CA GLN A 174 -13.92 18.08 12.49
C GLN A 174 -14.44 18.22 13.93
N ALA A 175 -15.02 17.17 14.50
CA ALA A 175 -15.52 17.17 15.87
C ALA A 175 -14.38 17.38 16.89
N VAL A 176 -13.23 16.76 16.68
CA VAL A 176 -12.04 16.90 17.52
C VAL A 176 -11.48 18.32 17.44
N ILE A 177 -11.35 18.91 16.24
CA ILE A 177 -10.93 20.31 16.09
C ILE A 177 -11.91 21.24 16.82
N GLY A 178 -13.22 21.03 16.66
CA GLY A 178 -14.24 21.79 17.36
C GLY A 178 -14.10 21.70 18.88
N LYS A 179 -13.89 20.48 19.41
CA LYS A 179 -13.68 20.26 20.85
C LYS A 179 -12.39 20.90 21.37
N ILE A 180 -11.31 20.86 20.60
CA ILE A 180 -10.05 21.52 20.95
C ILE A 180 -10.24 23.05 20.97
N GLY A 181 -10.95 23.61 19.99
CA GLY A 181 -11.27 25.04 19.97
C GLY A 181 -12.16 25.47 21.15
N GLU A 182 -13.18 24.69 21.49
CA GLU A 182 -13.99 24.91 22.70
C GLU A 182 -13.13 24.83 23.97
N TYR A 183 -12.21 23.86 24.04
CA TYR A 183 -11.31 23.68 25.17
C TYR A 183 -10.34 24.87 25.32
N ASP A 184 -9.77 25.36 24.23
CA ASP A 184 -8.90 26.54 24.23
C ASP A 184 -9.64 27.80 24.70
N LYS A 185 -10.89 27.98 24.24
CA LYS A 185 -11.74 29.07 24.74
C LYS A 185 -12.04 28.93 26.23
N ASN A 186 -12.34 27.72 26.69
CA ASN A 186 -12.62 27.46 28.10
C ASN A 186 -11.40 27.68 28.98
N ILE A 187 -10.19 27.26 28.56
CA ILE A 187 -8.97 27.49 29.34
C ILE A 187 -8.60 28.98 29.39
N LEU A 188 -8.86 29.75 28.34
CA LEU A 188 -8.70 31.20 28.36
C LEU A 188 -9.67 31.87 29.34
N ASN A 189 -10.94 31.46 29.35
CA ASN A 189 -11.94 31.96 30.30
C ASN A 189 -11.56 31.62 31.75
N VAL A 190 -11.17 30.37 32.01
CA VAL A 190 -10.67 29.94 33.32
C VAL A 190 -9.44 30.74 33.71
N GLY A 191 -8.52 31.02 32.78
CA GLY A 191 -7.36 31.87 33.04
C GLY A 191 -7.73 33.29 33.45
N ALA A 192 -8.77 33.87 32.83
CA ALA A 192 -9.28 35.19 33.21
C ALA A 192 -9.93 35.17 34.60
N GLU A 193 -10.71 34.13 34.91
CA GLU A 193 -11.34 33.96 36.21
C GLU A 193 -10.31 33.73 37.33
N VAL A 194 -9.29 32.91 37.07
CA VAL A 194 -8.16 32.68 37.99
C VAL A 194 -7.41 33.99 38.25
N ARG A 195 -7.16 34.83 37.23
CA ARG A 195 -6.56 36.17 37.43
C ARG A 195 -7.45 37.10 38.24
N ALA A 196 -8.76 37.06 38.04
CA ALA A 196 -9.70 37.84 38.84
C ALA A 196 -9.66 37.38 40.31
N MET A 197 -9.64 36.07 40.54
CA MET A 197 -9.50 35.47 41.87
C MET A 197 -8.16 35.83 42.52
N GLU A 198 -7.06 35.79 41.78
CA GLU A 198 -5.73 36.25 42.23
C GLU A 198 -5.77 37.71 42.71
N LYS A 199 -6.45 38.58 41.96
CA LYS A 199 -6.62 40.00 42.31
C LYS A 199 -7.49 40.17 43.56
N VAL A 200 -8.53 39.37 43.73
CA VAL A 200 -9.36 39.36 44.95
C VAL A 200 -8.51 38.89 46.14
N PHE A 201 -7.79 37.77 46.01
CA PHE A 201 -6.88 37.30 47.06
C PHE A 201 -5.83 38.34 47.44
N SER A 202 -5.22 39.01 46.45
CA SER A 202 -4.23 40.06 46.69
C SER A 202 -4.79 41.25 47.48
N LYS A 203 -6.10 41.54 47.34
CA LYS A 203 -6.79 42.58 48.13
C LYS A 203 -7.23 42.08 49.50
N VAL A 204 -7.60 40.81 49.60
CA VAL A 204 -8.18 40.21 50.81
C VAL A 204 -7.10 39.82 51.82
N LEU A 205 -5.94 39.32 51.37
CA LEU A 205 -4.82 38.93 52.24
C LEU A 205 -4.34 40.07 53.18
N PRO A 206 -4.13 41.31 52.71
CA PRO A 206 -3.77 42.43 53.59
C PRO A 206 -4.86 42.74 54.61
N VAL A 207 -6.13 42.76 54.19
CA VAL A 207 -7.27 43.06 55.07
C VAL A 207 -7.41 42.01 56.17
N PHE A 208 -7.27 40.73 55.84
CA PHE A 208 -7.26 39.67 56.87
C PHE A 208 -6.09 39.83 57.83
N THR A 209 -4.89 40.12 57.33
CA THR A 209 -3.70 40.32 58.17
C THR A 209 -3.88 41.51 59.12
N GLU A 210 -4.44 42.63 58.62
CA GLU A 210 -4.75 43.81 59.42
C GLU A 210 -5.80 43.49 60.49
N LYS A 211 -6.91 42.82 60.12
CA LYS A 211 -7.98 42.46 61.07
C LYS A 211 -7.53 41.47 62.13
N VAL A 212 -6.66 40.52 61.79
CA VAL A 212 -6.06 39.59 62.76
C VAL A 212 -5.13 40.35 63.72
N ASN A 213 -4.33 41.31 63.22
CA ASN A 213 -3.51 42.17 64.07
C ASN A 213 -4.34 43.06 65.00
N ASP A 214 -5.43 43.66 64.50
CA ASP A 214 -6.37 44.45 65.31
C ASP A 214 -6.98 43.59 66.42
N LEU A 215 -7.43 42.38 66.09
CA LEU A 215 -8.02 41.45 67.07
C LEU A 215 -6.99 41.03 68.13
N SER A 216 -5.75 40.77 67.73
CA SER A 216 -4.62 40.49 68.64
C SER A 216 -4.39 41.66 69.61
N ARG A 217 -4.40 42.91 69.12
CA ARG A 217 -4.25 44.10 69.97
C ARG A 217 -5.40 44.29 70.95
N VAL A 218 -6.64 44.04 70.52
CA VAL A 218 -7.83 44.10 71.39
C VAL A 218 -7.75 43.02 72.47
N ALA A 219 -7.34 41.80 72.12
CA ALA A 219 -7.16 40.72 73.09
C ALA A 219 -6.07 41.06 74.14
N GLU A 220 -4.93 41.60 73.72
CA GLU A 220 -3.86 42.06 74.60
C GLU A 220 -4.32 43.19 75.53
N ALA A 221 -5.08 44.16 75.01
CA ALA A 221 -5.64 45.25 75.82
C ALA A 221 -6.62 44.74 76.89
N PHE A 222 -7.44 43.75 76.55
CA PHE A 222 -8.33 43.09 77.51
C PHE A 222 -7.57 42.31 78.58
N LYS A 223 -6.51 41.60 78.17
CA LYS A 223 -5.65 40.84 79.09
C LYS A 223 -4.89 41.72 80.08
N LYS A 224 -4.63 42.98 79.74
CA LYS A 224 -3.92 43.95 80.59
C LYS A 224 -4.84 44.73 81.56
N LYS A 225 -6.15 44.68 81.33
CA LYS A 225 -7.17 45.40 82.13
C LYS A 225 -7.82 44.53 83.21
N ASN A 226 -7.73 43.21 83.08
CA ASN A 226 -7.99 42.23 84.15
C ASN A 226 -6.68 41.82 84.82
#